data_AF-W5K263-F1
#
_entry.id   AF-W5K263-F1
#
_cell.length_a   1.000
_cell.length_b   1.000
_cell.length_c   1.000
_cell.angle_alpha   90.00
_cell.angle_beta   90.00
_cell.angle_gamma   90.00
#
_symmetry.space_group_name_H-M   'P 1'
#
loop_
_entity.id
_entity.type
_entity.pdbx_description
1 polymer ?
#
loop_
_entity_poly.entity_id
_entity_poly.type
_entity_poly.pdbx_seq_one_letter_code
_entity_poly.pdbx_strand_id
1 'polypeptide(L)'
;MTSYFEEHDCEPTNPEEQYRQNALLELARSLMQGLDIDSGWMDVSDWDQRLPPPASKTVVQSLPLHRITPQQADKGLKCPVCLLEFEEEEMVREMPCKHFFHSGCILPWLGKTNSCPLCRFELPTDDADYEEFKKDKERRRQREHRLEDLHGAMYT
;
A
#
# COMPACT_ATOMS: atom_id res chain seq x y z
N MET A 1 -30.79 17.40 15.86
CA MET A 1 -29.42 17.12 15.40
C MET A 1 -29.25 17.83 14.08
N THR A 2 -28.59 18.99 14.09
CA THR A 2 -28.21 19.71 12.86
C THR A 2 -27.21 18.87 12.09
N SER A 3 -27.29 18.91 10.76
CA SER A 3 -26.40 18.14 9.91
C SER A 3 -24.97 18.69 10.00
N TYR A 4 -23.98 17.81 9.85
CA TYR A 4 -22.55 18.18 9.77
C TYR A 4 -22.28 19.32 8.76
N PHE A 5 -23.09 19.40 7.70
CA PHE A 5 -22.99 20.44 6.68
C PHE A 5 -23.48 21.82 7.15
N GLU A 6 -24.43 21.86 8.09
CA GLU A 6 -24.94 23.10 8.71
C GLU A 6 -24.01 23.61 9.82
N GLU A 7 -23.21 22.74 10.45
CA GLU A 7 -22.20 23.16 11.45
C GLU A 7 -20.96 23.84 10.82
N HIS A 8 -20.76 23.68 9.50
CA HIS A 8 -19.56 24.12 8.79
C HIS A 8 -19.82 25.16 7.69
N ASP A 9 -21.00 25.79 7.65
CA ASP A 9 -21.38 26.81 6.65
C ASP A 9 -21.05 26.39 5.20
N CYS A 10 -21.27 25.12 4.87
CA CYS A 10 -21.03 24.59 3.54
C CYS A 10 -22.19 24.99 2.62
N GLU A 11 -21.99 26.00 1.78
CA GLU A 11 -22.94 26.35 0.72
C GLU A 11 -22.61 25.61 -0.60
N PRO A 12 -23.63 25.11 -1.33
CA PRO A 12 -23.42 24.54 -2.65
C PRO A 12 -22.99 25.65 -3.62
N THR A 13 -21.80 25.50 -4.22
CA THR A 13 -21.24 26.47 -5.17
C THR A 13 -22.17 26.67 -6.36
N ASN A 14 -22.41 27.93 -6.75
CA ASN A 14 -23.22 28.30 -7.91
C ASN A 14 -22.69 27.61 -9.20
N PRO A 15 -23.55 27.05 -10.06
CA PRO A 15 -23.15 26.43 -11.33
C PRO A 15 -22.19 27.25 -12.20
N GLU A 16 -22.28 28.59 -12.21
CA GLU A 16 -21.36 29.46 -12.98
C GLU A 16 -19.96 29.55 -12.37
N GLU A 17 -19.88 29.50 -11.05
CA GLU A 17 -18.63 29.56 -10.29
C GLU A 17 -17.88 28.22 -10.37
N GLN A 18 -18.64 27.12 -10.38
CA GLN A 18 -18.17 25.77 -10.65
C GLN A 18 -17.58 25.66 -12.07
N TYR A 19 -18.23 26.26 -13.08
CA TYR A 19 -17.71 26.30 -14.45
C TYR A 19 -16.39 27.08 -14.56
N ARG A 20 -16.26 28.21 -13.86
CA ARG A 20 -15.03 29.02 -13.84
C ARG A 20 -13.85 28.33 -13.16
N GLN A 21 -14.09 27.68 -12.01
CA GLN A 21 -13.05 26.89 -11.34
C GLN A 21 -12.60 25.71 -12.22
N ASN A 22 -13.53 25.03 -12.88
CA ASN A 22 -13.21 23.97 -13.83
C ASN A 22 -12.45 24.51 -15.05
N ALA A 23 -12.77 25.69 -15.55
CA ALA A 23 -12.06 26.31 -16.67
C ALA A 23 -10.61 26.71 -16.30
N LEU A 24 -10.38 27.20 -15.08
CA LEU A 24 -9.05 27.50 -14.57
C LEU A 24 -8.21 26.23 -14.38
N LEU A 25 -8.82 25.16 -13.87
CA LEU A 25 -8.17 23.85 -13.74
C LEU A 25 -7.86 23.23 -15.10
N GLU A 26 -8.76 23.35 -16.08
CA GLU A 26 -8.51 22.90 -17.45
C GLU A 26 -7.45 23.75 -18.16
N LEU A 27 -7.42 25.07 -17.91
CA LEU A 27 -6.33 25.94 -18.39
C LEU A 27 -4.99 25.54 -17.77
N ALA A 28 -4.95 25.30 -16.45
CA ALA A 28 -3.74 24.83 -15.76
C ALA A 28 -3.28 23.47 -16.30
N ARG A 29 -4.20 22.54 -16.54
CA ARG A 29 -3.93 21.23 -17.16
C ARG A 29 -3.38 21.40 -18.59
N SER A 30 -3.94 22.29 -19.38
CA SER A 30 -3.51 22.56 -20.76
C SER A 30 -2.14 23.26 -20.81
N LEU A 31 -1.87 24.18 -19.88
CA LEU A 31 -0.56 24.84 -19.71
C LEU A 31 0.52 23.84 -19.26
N MET A 32 0.18 22.89 -18.40
CA MET A 32 1.08 21.80 -17.98
C MET A 32 1.37 20.80 -19.11
N GLN A 33 0.47 20.66 -20.08
CA GLN A 33 0.62 19.77 -21.25
C GLN A 33 1.37 20.43 -22.43
N GLY A 34 1.45 21.76 -22.46
CA GLY A 34 2.00 22.52 -23.59
C GLY A 34 3.45 22.97 -23.45
N LEU A 35 4.11 22.68 -22.33
CA LEU A 35 5.52 22.99 -22.12
C LEU A 35 6.34 21.70 -22.31
N ASP A 36 7.05 21.58 -23.44
CA ASP A 36 8.18 20.66 -23.58
C ASP A 36 9.30 21.11 -22.61
N ILE A 37 9.13 20.77 -21.32
CA ILE A 37 10.17 20.88 -20.30
C ILE A 37 11.02 19.61 -20.41
N ASP A 38 12.02 19.66 -21.29
CA ASP A 38 13.13 18.70 -21.36
C ASP A 38 14.10 18.92 -20.19
N SER A 39 13.59 18.80 -18.96
CA SER A 39 14.40 18.83 -17.75
C SER A 39 13.73 18.05 -16.63
N GLY A 40 13.86 16.72 -16.67
CA GLY A 40 14.10 15.83 -15.51
C GLY A 40 13.29 15.97 -14.21
N TRP A 41 12.12 16.63 -14.21
CA TRP A 41 11.41 17.01 -12.98
C TRP A 41 9.92 16.61 -12.92
N MET A 42 9.34 16.01 -13.95
CA MET A 42 8.10 15.22 -13.82
C MET A 42 8.10 14.06 -14.79
N ASP A 43 8.89 13.04 -14.48
CA ASP A 43 8.53 11.68 -14.87
C ASP A 43 7.35 11.25 -13.97
N VAL A 44 6.15 11.70 -14.32
CA VAL A 44 4.88 11.25 -13.74
C VAL A 44 4.48 9.87 -14.27
N SER A 45 5.41 9.10 -14.84
CA SER A 45 5.12 7.83 -15.51
C SER A 45 5.91 6.62 -15.02
N ASP A 46 6.89 6.71 -14.10
CA ASP A 46 7.73 5.52 -13.82
C ASP A 46 7.73 4.94 -12.40
N TRP A 47 7.40 5.67 -11.32
CA TRP A 47 7.78 5.18 -9.98
C TRP A 47 6.69 4.67 -9.04
N ASP A 48 5.39 4.86 -9.33
CA ASP A 48 4.31 4.49 -8.38
C ASP A 48 3.22 3.57 -8.98
N GLN A 49 3.33 3.18 -10.25
CA GLN A 49 2.29 2.37 -10.94
C GLN A 49 2.66 0.92 -11.21
N ARG A 50 3.92 0.50 -10.97
CA ARG A 50 4.26 -0.93 -11.02
C ARG A 50 3.82 -1.55 -9.71
N LEU A 51 2.60 -2.10 -9.70
CA LEU A 51 2.15 -2.97 -8.63
C LEU A 51 3.25 -4.01 -8.36
N PRO A 52 3.62 -4.24 -7.10
CA PRO A 52 4.63 -5.23 -6.76
C PRO A 52 4.31 -6.55 -7.45
N PRO A 53 5.30 -7.26 -8.00
CA PRO A 53 5.09 -8.52 -8.70
C PRO A 53 4.44 -9.55 -7.76
N PRO A 54 3.86 -10.62 -8.31
CA PRO A 54 3.29 -11.69 -7.49
C PRO A 54 4.36 -12.30 -6.57
N ALA A 55 3.92 -12.82 -5.42
CA ALA A 55 4.82 -13.55 -4.53
C ALA A 55 5.31 -14.84 -5.20
N SER A 56 6.50 -15.29 -4.80
CA SER A 56 7.03 -16.58 -5.26
C SER A 56 6.08 -17.71 -4.90
N LYS A 57 5.76 -18.57 -5.87
CA LYS A 57 4.83 -19.69 -5.66
C LYS A 57 5.30 -20.62 -4.54
N THR A 58 6.62 -20.81 -4.43
CA THR A 58 7.24 -21.65 -3.40
C THR A 58 7.01 -21.06 -2.00
N VAL A 59 7.24 -19.76 -1.84
CA VAL A 59 7.03 -19.03 -0.60
C VAL A 59 5.56 -19.10 -0.19
N VAL A 60 4.64 -18.83 -1.13
CA VAL A 60 3.20 -18.88 -0.88
C VAL A 60 2.77 -20.27 -0.42
N GLN A 61 3.27 -21.34 -1.04
CA GLN A 61 2.95 -22.71 -0.65
C GLN A 61 3.51 -23.08 0.73
N SER A 62 4.70 -22.57 1.08
CA SER A 62 5.35 -22.80 2.37
C SER A 62 4.79 -21.98 3.54
N LEU A 63 3.83 -21.07 3.30
CA LEU A 63 3.25 -20.25 4.37
C LEU A 63 2.64 -21.16 5.47
N PRO A 64 2.96 -20.88 6.75
CA PRO A 64 2.47 -21.69 7.85
C PRO A 64 0.94 -21.64 7.91
N LEU A 65 0.36 -22.82 8.16
CA LEU A 65 -1.04 -22.95 8.52
C LEU A 65 -1.15 -22.89 10.05
N HIS A 66 -2.05 -22.05 10.53
CA HIS A 66 -2.35 -21.89 11.94
C HIS A 66 -3.78 -22.35 12.23
N ARG A 67 -3.97 -23.08 13.34
CA ARG A 67 -5.28 -23.48 13.82
C ARG A 67 -5.80 -22.44 14.80
N ILE A 68 -6.98 -21.91 14.53
CA ILE A 68 -7.62 -20.94 15.41
C ILE A 68 -8.03 -21.64 16.71
N THR A 69 -7.50 -21.15 17.82
CA THR A 69 -7.87 -21.62 19.16
C THR A 69 -9.23 -21.04 19.59
N PRO A 70 -9.97 -21.69 20.49
CA PRO A 70 -11.24 -21.15 21.02
C PRO A 70 -11.09 -19.73 21.58
N GLN A 71 -9.99 -19.47 22.29
CA GLN A 71 -9.68 -18.14 22.85
C GLN A 71 -9.47 -17.07 21.78
N GLN A 72 -9.04 -17.47 20.58
CA GLN A 72 -8.89 -16.57 19.43
C GLN A 72 -10.23 -16.33 18.73
N ALA A 73 -11.06 -17.36 18.60
CA ALA A 73 -12.43 -17.23 18.11
C ALA A 73 -13.27 -16.33 19.04
N ASP A 74 -13.18 -16.52 20.37
CA ASP A 74 -13.86 -15.71 21.39
C ASP A 74 -13.46 -14.23 21.36
N LYS A 75 -12.26 -13.91 20.87
CA LYS A 75 -11.77 -12.53 20.69
C LYS A 75 -12.32 -11.87 19.42
N GLY A 76 -13.12 -12.57 18.61
CA GLY A 76 -13.67 -12.06 17.36
C GLY A 76 -12.58 -11.77 16.32
N LEU A 77 -11.53 -12.59 16.28
CA LEU A 77 -10.52 -12.49 15.22
C LEU A 77 -11.20 -12.71 13.86
N LYS A 78 -10.95 -11.78 12.93
CA LYS A 78 -11.61 -11.76 11.61
C LYS A 78 -10.60 -11.66 10.48
N CYS A 79 -10.95 -12.23 9.34
CA CYS A 79 -10.18 -12.10 8.12
C CYS A 79 -10.34 -10.67 7.55
N PRO A 80 -9.27 -9.89 7.39
CA PRO A 80 -9.36 -8.51 6.87
C PRO A 80 -9.85 -8.40 5.43
N VAL A 81 -9.81 -9.49 4.67
CA VAL A 81 -10.16 -9.51 3.24
C VAL A 81 -11.65 -9.73 3.03
N CYS A 82 -12.24 -10.74 3.67
CA CYS A 82 -13.68 -11.03 3.57
C CYS A 82 -14.50 -10.44 4.72
N LEU A 83 -13.85 -9.90 5.76
CA LEU A 83 -14.46 -9.32 6.96
C LEU A 83 -15.29 -10.30 7.80
N LEU A 84 -15.11 -11.61 7.57
CA LEU A 84 -15.76 -12.68 8.34
C LEU A 84 -14.88 -13.10 9.53
N GLU A 85 -15.54 -13.45 10.64
CA GLU A 85 -14.91 -14.03 11.83
C GLU A 85 -14.38 -15.43 11.52
N PHE A 86 -13.29 -15.81 12.17
CA PHE A 86 -12.74 -17.16 12.06
C PHE A 86 -13.48 -18.12 13.00
N GLU A 87 -13.71 -19.34 12.53
CA GLU A 87 -14.33 -20.40 13.32
C GLU A 87 -13.30 -21.11 14.23
N GLU A 88 -13.78 -21.74 15.30
CA GLU A 88 -12.93 -22.58 16.15
C GLU A 88 -12.37 -23.76 15.34
N GLU A 89 -11.09 -24.08 15.54
CA GLU A 89 -10.37 -25.12 14.80
C GLU A 89 -10.23 -24.87 13.28
N GLU A 90 -10.56 -23.67 12.81
CA GLU A 90 -10.39 -23.28 11.42
C GLU A 90 -8.89 -23.15 11.05
N MET A 91 -8.53 -23.64 9.86
CA MET A 91 -7.18 -23.58 9.31
C MET A 91 -6.98 -22.29 8.52
N VAL A 92 -6.25 -21.35 9.11
CA VAL A 92 -5.91 -20.06 8.48
C VAL A 92 -4.45 -20.05 8.04
N ARG A 93 -4.10 -19.18 7.09
CA ARG A 93 -2.71 -18.91 6.72
C ARG A 93 -2.16 -17.76 7.54
N GLU A 94 -1.00 -17.99 8.13
CA GLU A 94 -0.24 -16.99 8.86
C GLU A 94 0.86 -16.41 7.96
N MET A 95 0.87 -15.09 7.81
CA MET A 95 1.94 -14.38 7.11
C MET A 95 3.17 -14.22 8.02
N PRO A 96 4.39 -14.03 7.48
CA PRO A 96 5.60 -13.78 8.30
C PRO A 96 5.49 -12.57 9.23
N CYS A 97 4.64 -11.60 8.87
CA CYS A 97 4.29 -10.44 9.70
C CYS A 97 3.23 -10.72 10.79
N LYS A 98 2.87 -11.99 11.04
CA LYS A 98 1.91 -12.45 12.05
C LYS A 98 0.43 -12.10 11.81
N HIS A 99 0.08 -11.72 10.59
CA HIS A 99 -1.31 -11.51 10.20
C HIS A 99 -1.96 -12.80 9.66
N PHE A 100 -3.22 -13.02 10.02
CA PHE A 100 -4.00 -14.21 9.66
C PHE A 100 -5.02 -13.93 8.55
N PHE A 101 -5.19 -14.89 7.65
CA PHE A 101 -6.14 -14.82 6.55
C PHE A 101 -6.67 -16.21 6.19
N HIS A 102 -7.90 -16.30 5.67
CA HIS A 102 -8.36 -17.53 5.05
C HIS A 102 -7.49 -17.89 3.84
N SER A 103 -7.21 -19.19 3.65
CA SER A 103 -6.49 -19.69 2.47
C SER A 103 -7.13 -19.21 1.17
N GLY A 104 -8.47 -19.24 1.09
CA GLY A 104 -9.21 -18.77 -0.09
C GLY A 104 -9.12 -17.26 -0.35
N CYS A 105 -8.81 -16.46 0.68
CA CYS A 105 -8.69 -15.01 0.55
C CYS A 105 -7.27 -14.57 0.22
N ILE A 106 -6.25 -15.15 0.87
CA ILE A 106 -4.86 -14.67 0.73
C ILE A 106 -4.17 -15.20 -0.52
N LEU A 107 -4.49 -16.42 -0.97
CA LEU A 107 -3.84 -17.01 -2.15
C LEU A 107 -4.10 -16.22 -3.44
N PRO A 108 -5.34 -15.80 -3.76
CA PRO A 108 -5.59 -14.96 -4.93
C PRO A 108 -4.92 -13.59 -4.84
N TRP A 109 -4.78 -13.04 -3.63
CA TRP A 109 -4.10 -11.78 -3.39
C TRP A 109 -2.60 -11.89 -3.67
N LEU A 110 -1.96 -12.94 -3.14
CA LEU A 110 -0.53 -13.21 -3.34
C LEU A 110 -0.17 -13.59 -4.79
N GLY A 111 -1.15 -14.07 -5.56
CA GLY A 111 -1.03 -14.27 -6.99
C GLY A 111 -1.04 -12.98 -7.83
N LYS A 112 -1.39 -11.84 -7.23
CA LYS A 112 -1.39 -10.52 -7.90
C LYS A 112 -0.29 -9.60 -7.37
N THR A 113 -0.01 -9.65 -6.07
CA THR A 113 0.98 -8.80 -5.41
C THR A 113 1.72 -9.60 -4.35
N ASN A 114 2.97 -9.26 -4.04
CA ASN A 114 3.75 -9.94 -3.02
C ASN A 114 3.58 -9.37 -1.59
N SER A 115 2.62 -8.47 -1.33
CA SER A 115 2.53 -7.74 -0.07
C SER A 115 1.34 -8.16 0.80
N CYS A 116 1.51 -8.03 2.12
CA CYS A 116 0.43 -8.25 3.08
C CYS A 116 -0.65 -7.14 2.97
N PRO A 117 -1.95 -7.49 2.86
CA PRO A 117 -3.04 -6.51 2.80
C PRO A 117 -3.12 -5.53 3.98
N LEU A 118 -2.61 -5.92 5.16
CA LEU A 118 -2.70 -5.12 6.39
C LEU A 118 -1.52 -4.18 6.59
N CYS A 119 -0.29 -4.70 6.52
CA CYS A 119 0.92 -3.94 6.87
C CYS A 119 1.88 -3.72 5.71
N ARG A 120 1.52 -4.17 4.50
CA ARG A 120 2.36 -4.08 3.29
C ARG A 120 3.72 -4.79 3.41
N PHE A 121 3.89 -5.68 4.38
CA PHE A 121 5.07 -6.53 4.46
C PHE A 121 5.20 -7.36 3.17
N GLU A 122 6.33 -7.23 2.49
CA GLU A 122 6.59 -7.87 1.21
C GLU A 122 7.23 -9.25 1.36
N LEU A 123 6.68 -10.24 0.68
CA LEU A 123 7.26 -11.55 0.47
C LEU A 123 8.25 -11.53 -0.70
N PRO A 124 9.21 -12.47 -0.74
CA PRO A 124 10.05 -12.67 -1.91
C PRO A 124 9.22 -12.98 -3.17
N THR A 125 9.67 -12.49 -4.32
CA THR A 125 9.11 -12.79 -5.65
C THR A 125 10.06 -13.67 -6.48
N ASP A 126 9.54 -14.24 -7.57
CA ASP A 126 10.33 -14.97 -8.58
C ASP A 126 10.95 -14.03 -9.63
N ASP A 127 10.61 -12.73 -9.59
CA ASP A 127 11.17 -11.69 -10.47
C ASP A 127 12.53 -11.20 -9.96
N ALA A 128 13.59 -11.56 -10.69
CA ALA A 128 14.97 -11.23 -10.31
C ALA A 128 15.27 -9.73 -10.37
N ASP A 129 14.73 -9.03 -11.37
CA ASP A 129 14.96 -7.60 -11.58
C ASP A 129 14.33 -6.80 -10.43
N TYR A 130 13.12 -7.21 -9.99
CA TYR A 130 12.46 -6.61 -8.84
C TYR A 130 13.22 -6.85 -7.52
N GLU A 131 13.70 -8.08 -7.29
CA GLU A 131 14.49 -8.39 -6.08
C GLU A 131 15.84 -7.65 -6.06
N GLU A 132 16.48 -7.46 -7.21
CA GLU A 132 17.69 -6.63 -7.31
C GLU A 132 17.40 -5.16 -7.03
N PHE A 133 16.34 -4.61 -7.64
CA PHE A 133 15.89 -3.24 -7.38
C PHE A 133 15.60 -3.01 -5.89
N LYS A 134 14.88 -3.95 -5.26
CA LYS A 134 14.58 -3.91 -3.82
C LYS A 134 15.86 -3.87 -2.97
N LYS A 135 16.85 -4.71 -3.29
CA LYS A 135 18.15 -4.70 -2.60
C LYS A 135 18.91 -3.39 -2.83
N ASP A 136 18.87 -2.82 -4.03
CA ASP A 136 19.53 -1.54 -4.31
C ASP A 136 18.91 -0.39 -3.53
N LYS A 137 17.58 -0.31 -3.52
CA LYS A 137 16.82 0.67 -2.74
C LYS A 137 17.16 0.60 -1.25
N GLU A 138 17.26 -0.61 -0.71
CA GLU A 138 17.64 -0.84 0.70
C GLU A 138 19.08 -0.39 0.98
N ARG A 139 20.04 -0.73 0.11
CA ARG A 139 21.44 -0.24 0.22
C ARG A 139 21.52 1.28 0.23
N ARG A 140 20.73 1.96 -0.62
CA ARG A 140 20.68 3.43 -0.66
C ARG A 140 20.15 4.01 0.66
N ARG A 141 19.07 3.46 1.20
CA ARG A 141 18.51 3.86 2.51
C ARG A 141 19.50 3.67 3.65
N GLN A 142 20.21 2.54 3.69
CA GLN A 142 21.24 2.28 4.70
C GLN A 142 22.41 3.27 4.60
N ARG A 143 22.82 3.63 3.37
CA ARG A 143 23.85 4.66 3.16
C ARG A 143 23.38 6.02 3.68
N GLU A 144 22.13 6.39 3.42
CA GLU A 144 21.54 7.63 3.89
C GLU A 144 21.47 7.68 5.42
N HIS A 145 20.89 6.66 6.06
CA HIS A 145 20.87 6.53 7.52
C HIS A 145 22.27 6.63 8.13
N ARG A 146 23.26 5.96 7.54
CA ARG A 146 24.66 6.06 8.00
C ARG A 146 25.21 7.48 7.89
N LEU A 147 24.87 8.23 6.85
CA LEU A 147 25.28 9.63 6.71
C LEU A 147 24.59 10.51 7.76
N GLU A 148 23.30 10.28 8.01
CA GLU A 148 22.54 10.97 9.06
C GLU A 148 23.11 10.70 10.46
N ASP A 149 23.44 9.45 10.77
CA ASP A 149 24.10 9.07 12.03
C ASP A 149 25.42 9.81 12.23
N LEU A 150 26.24 9.90 11.16
CA LEU A 150 27.51 10.63 11.18
C LEU A 150 27.29 12.14 11.36
N HIS A 151 26.26 12.71 10.74
CA HIS A 151 25.90 14.11 10.97
C HIS A 151 25.43 14.33 12.41
N GLY A 152 24.58 13.47 12.96
CA GLY A 152 24.10 13.56 14.33
C GLY A 152 25.22 13.51 15.36
N ALA A 153 26.19 12.61 15.17
CA ALA A 153 27.36 12.49 16.05
C ALA A 153 28.33 13.69 16.00
N MET A 154 28.28 14.52 14.95
CA MET A 154 29.10 15.74 14.87
C MET A 154 28.52 16.90 15.67
N TYR A 155 27.22 16.87 16.01
CA TYR A 155 26.52 17.96 16.69
C TYR A 155 26.14 17.65 18.16
N THR A 156 26.67 16.55 18.71
CA THR A 156 26.52 16.14 20.13
C THR A 156 27.87 16.19 20.84
#